data_AF-A0A5S3RXF8-F1
#
_entry.id   AF-A0A5S3RXF8-F1
#
_cell.length_a   1.000
_cell.length_b   1.000
_cell.length_c   1.000
_cell.angle_alpha   90.00
_cell.angle_beta   90.00
_cell.angle_gamma   90.00
#
_symmetry.space_group_name_H-M   'P 1'
#
loop_
_entity.id
_entity.type
_entity.pdbx_description
1 polymer ?
#
loop_
_entity_poly.entity_id
_entity_poly.type
_entity_poly.pdbx_seq_one_letter_code
_entity_poly.pdbx_strand_id
1 'polypeptide(L)'
;MRKLIILAATAAALSGCSTLVQMRNFDDNLVPQNANRTHTQESVGEAILLACKQLTWKCRIQETGKILGVLDIRKHQLRVNIDYNEAQYDIDYKDSINLDYNGEKIHRQYVNWVTNLTRHIDSELAN
;
A
#
# COMPACT_ATOMS: atom_id res chain seq x y z
N MET A 1 53.55 -36.67 -12.47
CA MET A 1 52.36 -37.03 -13.28
C MET A 1 51.21 -37.38 -12.34
N ARG A 2 49.98 -36.93 -12.67
CA ARG A 2 48.65 -37.25 -12.06
C ARG A 2 48.33 -36.59 -10.71
N LYS A 3 47.66 -35.42 -10.69
CA LYS A 3 46.19 -35.14 -10.77
C LYS A 3 45.44 -35.61 -9.49
N LEU A 4 45.13 -34.67 -8.57
CA LEU A 4 43.79 -34.06 -8.29
C LEU A 4 42.80 -35.09 -7.71
N ILE A 5 42.00 -34.83 -6.68
CA ILE A 5 40.98 -33.78 -6.58
C ILE A 5 40.64 -33.57 -5.08
N ILE A 6 40.78 -32.34 -4.57
CA ILE A 6 40.15 -31.90 -3.33
C ILE A 6 38.69 -31.58 -3.70
N LEU A 7 37.74 -32.38 -3.21
CA LEU A 7 36.32 -32.12 -3.41
C LEU A 7 35.88 -31.05 -2.41
N ALA A 8 36.00 -29.78 -2.80
CA ALA A 8 35.41 -28.68 -2.07
C ALA A 8 33.88 -28.72 -2.26
N ALA A 9 33.17 -29.22 -1.24
CA ALA A 9 31.72 -29.13 -1.16
C ALA A 9 31.33 -27.70 -0.77
N THR A 10 31.21 -26.82 -1.77
CA THR A 10 30.70 -25.47 -1.56
C THR A 10 29.19 -25.54 -1.35
N ALA A 11 28.76 -25.59 -0.10
CA ALA A 11 27.36 -25.40 0.27
C ALA A 11 26.99 -23.92 0.01
N ALA A 12 26.41 -23.64 -1.15
CA ALA A 12 25.82 -22.34 -1.43
C ALA A 12 24.54 -22.20 -0.59
N ALA A 13 24.63 -21.49 0.53
CA ALA A 13 23.44 -21.06 1.27
C ALA A 13 22.69 -20.04 0.41
N LEU A 14 21.58 -20.45 -0.21
CA LEU A 14 20.63 -19.50 -0.80
C LEU A 14 19.91 -18.77 0.34
N SER A 15 20.47 -17.65 0.79
CA SER A 15 19.70 -16.68 1.58
C SER A 15 18.70 -15.99 0.65
N GLY A 16 17.50 -16.54 0.51
CA GLY A 16 16.40 -15.85 -0.14
C GLY A 16 16.02 -14.61 0.67
N CYS A 17 16.13 -13.42 0.08
CA CYS A 17 15.60 -12.20 0.71
C CYS A 17 14.12 -12.41 1.04
N SER A 18 13.76 -12.30 2.32
CA SER A 18 12.38 -12.47 2.75
C SER A 18 11.48 -11.45 2.05
N THR A 19 10.39 -11.93 1.46
CA THR A 19 9.35 -11.10 0.87
C THR A 19 8.42 -10.51 1.92
N LEU A 20 8.45 -11.04 3.15
CA LEU A 20 7.65 -10.59 4.28
C LEU A 20 8.38 -9.48 5.04
N VAL A 21 7.65 -8.41 5.30
CA VAL A 21 8.10 -7.24 6.07
C VAL A 21 7.17 -7.03 7.25
N GLN A 22 7.61 -6.28 8.26
CA GLN A 22 6.74 -5.86 9.35
C GLN A 22 5.57 -5.05 8.77
N MET A 23 4.37 -5.30 9.26
CA MET A 23 3.21 -4.49 8.92
C MET A 23 3.46 -3.04 9.31
N ARG A 24 3.17 -2.13 8.38
CA ARG A 24 3.33 -0.69 8.53
C ARG A 24 1.95 -0.05 8.53
N ASN A 25 1.77 0.89 9.44
CA ASN A 25 0.62 1.78 9.49
C ASN A 25 0.76 2.93 8.49
N PHE A 26 -0.35 3.36 7.91
CA PHE A 26 -0.43 4.48 6.97
C PHE A 26 -1.42 5.49 7.51
N ASP A 27 -1.14 5.93 8.73
CA ASP A 27 -2.01 6.77 9.55
C ASP A 27 -1.49 8.21 9.50
N ASP A 28 -2.37 9.17 9.80
CA ASP A 28 -2.10 10.60 9.94
C ASP A 28 -1.48 11.24 8.69
N ASN A 29 -1.91 10.81 7.49
CA ASN A 29 -1.50 11.49 6.26
C ASN A 29 -2.22 12.84 6.17
N LEU A 30 -1.46 13.92 6.38
CA LEU A 30 -2.00 15.28 6.42
C LEU A 30 -2.49 15.73 5.05
N VAL A 31 -3.72 16.23 5.00
CA VAL A 31 -4.26 16.92 3.84
C VAL A 31 -3.57 18.30 3.73
N PRO A 32 -2.92 18.64 2.60
CA PRO A 32 -2.27 19.92 2.43
C PRO A 32 -3.26 21.08 2.60
N GLN A 33 -2.98 21.97 3.55
CA GLN A 33 -3.74 23.21 3.74
C GLN A 33 -2.80 24.38 3.40
N ASN A 34 -3.21 25.29 2.52
CA ASN A 34 -2.46 26.50 2.26
C ASN A 34 -3.39 27.73 2.20
N ALA A 35 -2.83 28.93 2.30
CA ALA A 35 -3.62 30.16 2.43
C ALA A 35 -4.65 30.39 1.29
N ASN A 36 -4.48 29.71 0.16
CA ASN A 36 -5.33 29.82 -1.03
C ASN A 36 -6.14 28.55 -1.34
N ARG A 37 -5.99 27.48 -0.55
CA ARG A 37 -6.64 26.19 -0.78
C ARG A 37 -7.02 25.55 0.56
N THR A 38 -8.32 25.42 0.75
CA THR A 38 -8.92 24.65 1.83
C THR A 38 -9.65 23.47 1.21
N HIS A 39 -9.39 22.27 1.74
CA HIS A 39 -10.13 21.08 1.32
C HIS A 39 -11.38 20.88 2.18
N THR A 40 -12.48 20.52 1.53
CA THR A 40 -13.68 20.01 2.22
C THR A 40 -13.56 18.49 2.31
N GLN A 41 -14.32 17.85 3.20
CA GLN A 41 -14.31 16.38 3.28
C GLN A 41 -14.70 15.76 1.93
N GLU A 42 -15.65 16.36 1.23
CA GLU A 42 -16.06 15.93 -0.12
C GLU A 42 -14.90 15.99 -1.11
N SER A 43 -14.14 17.10 -1.17
CA SER A 43 -13.02 17.22 -2.11
C SER A 43 -11.85 16.28 -1.80
N VAL A 44 -11.64 15.96 -0.51
CA VAL A 44 -10.69 14.89 -0.11
C VAL A 44 -11.17 13.53 -0.62
N GLY A 45 -12.47 13.23 -0.46
CA GLY A 45 -13.07 12.01 -0.99
C GLY A 45 -12.92 11.89 -2.51
N GLU A 46 -13.14 12.97 -3.24
CA GLU A 46 -12.95 13.02 -4.69
C GLU A 46 -11.49 12.77 -5.10
N ALA A 47 -10.53 13.41 -4.42
CA ALA A 47 -9.10 13.19 -4.66
C ALA A 47 -8.71 11.72 -4.45
N ILE A 48 -9.23 11.08 -3.40
CA ILE A 48 -9.03 9.65 -3.14
C ILE A 48 -9.57 8.79 -4.29
N LEU A 49 -10.79 9.07 -4.75
CA LEU A 49 -11.40 8.32 -5.86
C LEU A 49 -10.65 8.51 -7.19
N LEU A 50 -10.13 9.71 -7.46
CA LEU A 50 -9.30 9.98 -8.64
C LEU A 50 -7.97 9.20 -8.58
N ALA A 51 -7.27 9.25 -7.45
CA ALA A 51 -6.06 8.47 -7.22
C ALA A 51 -6.30 6.97 -7.39
N CYS A 52 -7.39 6.44 -6.83
CA CYS A 52 -7.80 5.06 -7.01
C CYS A 52 -7.97 4.70 -8.49
N LYS A 53 -8.69 5.54 -9.25
CA LYS A 53 -8.94 5.32 -10.68
C LYS A 53 -7.64 5.27 -11.49
N GLN A 54 -6.71 6.19 -11.24
CA GLN A 54 -5.41 6.23 -11.92
C GLN A 54 -4.59 4.96 -11.67
N LEU A 55 -4.68 4.42 -10.45
CA LEU A 55 -3.98 3.21 -10.03
C LEU A 55 -4.77 1.92 -10.25
N THR A 56 -5.92 1.98 -10.93
CA THR A 56 -6.82 0.83 -11.18
C THR A 56 -7.36 0.14 -9.92
N TRP A 57 -7.41 0.86 -8.80
CA TRP A 57 -8.12 0.42 -7.61
C TRP A 57 -9.62 0.57 -7.81
N LYS A 58 -10.38 -0.43 -7.37
CA LYS A 58 -11.84 -0.38 -7.28
C LYS A 58 -12.20 0.23 -5.93
N CYS A 59 -12.41 1.54 -5.92
CA CYS A 59 -12.80 2.27 -4.72
C CYS A 59 -14.31 2.56 -4.72
N ARG A 60 -14.93 2.45 -3.54
CA ARG A 60 -16.34 2.80 -3.33
C ARG A 60 -16.52 3.47 -1.98
N ILE A 61 -17.30 4.54 -1.93
CA ILE A 61 -17.72 5.17 -0.68
C ILE A 61 -18.60 4.17 0.07
N GLN A 62 -18.25 3.85 1.31
CA GLN A 62 -19.09 3.03 2.18
C GLN A 62 -20.06 3.89 2.98
N GLU A 63 -19.56 5.00 3.51
CA GLU A 63 -20.29 6.03 4.24
C GLU A 63 -19.48 7.34 4.18
N THR A 64 -20.06 8.44 4.65
CA THR A 64 -19.36 9.73 4.70
C THR A 64 -18.05 9.61 5.47
N GLY A 65 -16.94 10.01 4.85
CA GLY A 65 -15.61 9.92 5.44
C GLY A 65 -14.98 8.52 5.40
N LYS A 66 -15.59 7.54 4.70
CA LYS A 66 -15.02 6.19 4.55
C LYS A 66 -15.14 5.62 3.15
N ILE A 67 -14.01 5.19 2.60
CA ILE A 67 -13.92 4.53 1.30
C ILE A 67 -13.33 3.13 1.47
N LEU A 68 -13.92 2.13 0.80
CA LEU A 68 -13.31 0.82 0.63
C LEU A 68 -12.52 0.80 -0.67
N GLY A 69 -11.21 0.56 -0.60
CA GLY A 69 -10.34 0.32 -1.74
C GLY A 69 -10.07 -1.16 -1.96
N VAL A 70 -10.18 -1.63 -3.19
CA VAL A 70 -9.82 -3.01 -3.58
C VAL A 70 -8.86 -2.98 -4.77
N LEU A 71 -7.70 -3.61 -4.61
CA LEU A 71 -6.73 -3.83 -5.69
C LEU A 71 -6.69 -5.31 -6.05
N ASP A 72 -7.04 -5.63 -7.30
CA ASP A 72 -6.93 -6.97 -7.88
C ASP A 72 -5.76 -7.00 -8.88
N ILE A 73 -4.72 -7.79 -8.62
CA ILE A 73 -3.55 -7.85 -9.49
C ILE A 73 -2.97 -9.26 -9.62
N ARG A 74 -3.15 -9.85 -10.81
CA ARG A 74 -2.76 -11.24 -11.12
C ARG A 74 -3.39 -12.21 -10.12
N LYS A 75 -2.58 -12.77 -9.21
CA LYS A 75 -3.01 -13.69 -8.15
C LYS A 75 -3.21 -13.03 -6.79
N HIS A 76 -2.87 -11.75 -6.64
CA HIS A 76 -2.93 -11.06 -5.36
C HIS A 76 -4.18 -10.18 -5.31
N GLN A 77 -4.72 -10.04 -4.10
CA GLN A 77 -5.77 -9.09 -3.80
C GLN A 77 -5.43 -8.37 -2.50
N LEU A 78 -5.70 -7.07 -2.46
CA LEU A 78 -5.61 -6.24 -1.26
C LEU A 78 -6.90 -5.46 -1.08
N ARG A 79 -7.45 -5.45 0.13
CA ARG A 79 -8.54 -4.56 0.53
C ARG A 79 -8.08 -3.66 1.66
N VAL A 80 -8.40 -2.39 1.56
CA VAL A 80 -8.09 -1.37 2.57
C VAL A 80 -9.32 -0.53 2.87
N ASN A 81 -9.47 -0.12 4.12
CA ASN A 81 -10.38 0.96 4.47
C ASN A 81 -9.59 2.28 4.41
N ILE A 82 -10.22 3.32 3.88
CA ILE A 82 -9.65 4.66 3.81
C ILE A 82 -10.60 5.57 4.57
N ASP A 83 -10.21 5.95 5.77
CA ASP A 83 -10.95 6.88 6.63
C ASP A 83 -10.39 8.28 6.41
N TYR A 84 -11.25 9.29 6.23
CA TYR A 84 -10.80 10.63 5.84
C TYR A 84 -11.71 11.77 6.33
N ASN A 85 -11.08 12.92 6.51
CA ASN A 85 -11.73 14.20 6.81
C ASN A 85 -10.99 15.35 6.09
N GLU A 86 -11.31 16.59 6.44
CA GLU A 86 -10.70 17.78 5.81
C GLU A 86 -9.21 17.95 6.14
N ALA A 87 -8.75 17.38 7.25
CA ALA A 87 -7.41 17.57 7.79
C ALA A 87 -6.48 16.39 7.51
N GLN A 88 -6.98 15.16 7.46
CA GLN A 88 -6.16 13.96 7.27
C GLN A 88 -6.94 12.78 6.67
N TYR A 89 -6.20 11.77 6.24
CA TYR A 89 -6.72 10.46 5.87
C TYR A 89 -5.79 9.31 6.31
N ASP A 90 -6.39 8.16 6.59
CA ASP A 90 -5.72 6.94 7.04
C ASP A 90 -6.00 5.80 6.05
N ILE A 91 -5.06 4.88 5.87
CA ILE A 91 -5.25 3.69 5.01
C ILE A 91 -4.97 2.41 5.79
N ASP A 92 -6.05 1.80 6.27
CA ASP A 92 -6.00 0.59 7.07
C ASP A 92 -6.12 -0.67 6.23
N TYR A 93 -5.27 -1.64 6.54
CA TYR A 93 -5.44 -2.99 6.00
C TYR A 93 -6.77 -3.60 6.48
N LYS A 94 -7.56 -4.14 5.54
CA LYS A 94 -8.80 -4.87 5.85
C LYS A 94 -8.61 -6.38 5.71
N ASP A 95 -8.25 -6.82 4.51
CA ASP A 95 -7.96 -8.22 4.20
C ASP A 95 -7.13 -8.34 2.91
N SER A 96 -6.66 -9.56 2.60
CA SER A 96 -5.90 -9.83 1.39
C SER A 96 -5.91 -11.28 0.97
N ILE A 97 -5.64 -11.52 -0.31
CA ILE A 97 -5.36 -12.85 -0.87
C ILE A 97 -3.90 -12.88 -1.35
N ASN A 98 -3.19 -13.95 -0.98
CA ASN A 98 -1.80 -14.23 -1.37
C ASN A 98 -0.77 -13.16 -0.92
N LEU A 99 -1.02 -12.44 0.17
CA LEU A 99 -0.03 -11.54 0.79
C LEU A 99 0.55 -12.07 2.11
N ASP A 100 0.23 -13.31 2.47
CA ASP A 100 0.83 -14.04 3.59
C ASP A 100 0.80 -13.25 4.92
N TYR A 101 -0.29 -12.51 5.15
CA TYR A 101 -0.48 -11.80 6.41
C TYR A 101 -0.65 -12.79 7.57
N ASN A 102 0.18 -12.64 8.60
CA ASN A 102 0.20 -13.54 9.75
C ASN A 102 -0.09 -12.85 11.09
N GLY A 103 -0.61 -11.61 11.06
CA GLY A 103 -0.82 -10.79 12.26
C GLY A 103 0.29 -9.76 12.50
N GLU A 104 1.54 -10.08 12.14
CA GLU A 104 2.70 -9.21 12.39
C GLU A 104 3.39 -8.74 11.10
N LYS A 105 3.47 -9.64 10.12
CA LYS A 105 4.19 -9.46 8.87
C LYS A 105 3.27 -9.68 7.69
N ILE A 106 3.60 -9.01 6.59
CA ILE A 106 2.86 -9.08 5.34
C ILE A 106 3.84 -8.99 4.18
N HIS A 107 3.45 -9.51 3.01
CA HIS A 107 4.22 -9.39 1.79
C HIS A 107 4.50 -7.91 1.45
N ARG A 108 5.75 -7.57 1.11
CA ARG A 108 6.22 -6.19 0.82
C ARG A 108 5.38 -5.41 -0.19
N GLN A 109 4.67 -6.12 -1.07
CA GLN A 109 3.80 -5.51 -2.07
C GLN A 109 2.64 -4.74 -1.45
N TYR A 110 2.15 -5.13 -0.27
CA TYR A 110 1.21 -4.33 0.50
C TYR A 110 1.75 -2.91 0.70
N VAL A 111 2.95 -2.80 1.27
CA VAL A 111 3.60 -1.51 1.56
C VAL A 111 3.79 -0.71 0.27
N ASN A 112 4.26 -1.35 -0.80
CA ASN A 112 4.46 -0.69 -2.09
C ASN A 112 3.15 -0.15 -2.69
N TRP A 113 2.07 -0.93 -2.66
CA TRP A 113 0.79 -0.53 -3.24
C TRP A 113 0.13 0.59 -2.44
N VAL A 114 0.12 0.51 -1.11
CA VAL A 114 -0.46 1.56 -0.27
C VAL A 114 0.38 2.83 -0.32
N THR A 115 1.72 2.72 -0.35
CA THR A 115 2.60 3.89 -0.55
C THR A 115 2.33 4.56 -1.90
N ASN A 116 2.11 3.78 -2.95
CA ASN A 116 1.80 4.34 -4.26
C ASN A 116 0.44 5.04 -4.27
N LEU A 117 -0.57 4.44 -3.63
CA LEU A 117 -1.88 5.06 -3.44
C LEU A 117 -1.79 6.38 -2.69
N THR A 118 -1.08 6.41 -1.55
CA THR A 118 -0.83 7.61 -0.73
C THR A 118 -0.24 8.74 -1.59
N ARG A 119 0.83 8.46 -2.35
CA ARG A 119 1.46 9.47 -3.23
C ARG A 119 0.53 10.03 -4.29
N HIS A 120 -0.37 9.22 -4.84
CA HIS A 120 -1.33 9.69 -5.84
C HIS A 120 -2.44 10.53 -5.17
N ILE A 121 -2.91 10.13 -3.99
CA ILE A 121 -3.84 10.96 -3.20
C ILE A 121 -3.22 12.32 -2.91
N ASP A 122 -1.98 12.35 -2.43
CA ASP A 122 -1.26 13.59 -2.14
C ASP A 122 -1.08 14.46 -3.40
N SER A 123 -0.84 13.83 -4.56
CA SER A 123 -0.75 14.53 -5.84
C SER A 123 -2.09 15.13 -6.25
N GLU A 124 -3.20 14.42 -6.06
CA GLU A 124 -4.55 14.94 -6.36
C GLU A 124 -4.94 16.08 -5.41
N LEU A 125 -4.54 16.01 -4.13
CA LEU A 125 -4.77 17.09 -3.17
C LEU A 125 -3.88 18.32 -3.44
N ALA A 126 -2.70 18.12 -4.02
CA ALA A 126 -1.79 19.19 -4.41
C ALA A 126 -2.16 19.87 -5.74
N ASN A 127 -3.04 19.29 -6.56
CA ASN A 127 -3.52 19.87 -7.82
C ASN A 127 -4.56 20.97 -7.59
#